data_AF-A0A349NH03-F1
#
_entry.id   AF-A0A349NH03-F1
#
_cell.length_a   1.000
_cell.length_b   1.000
_cell.length_c   1.000
_cell.angle_alpha   90.00
_cell.angle_beta   90.00
_cell.angle_gamma   90.00
#
_symmetry.space_group_name_H-M   'P 1'
#
loop_
_entity.id
_entity.type
_entity.pdbx_description
1 polymer ?
#
loop_
_entity_poly.entity_id
_entity_poly.type
_entity_poly.pdbx_seq_one_letter_code
_entity_poly.pdbx_strand_id
1 'polypeptide(L)'
;KEMKEELSNNHSGKLTKENIYRMLNHITDDIDNDTYWDMYQKNFDLIHKNFFRNLRKINPELTATDLKFCALLRLNRSTKEIALFTGLTTRGVEGARYRLRKKLDIPKGQSIVQFLLMIN
;
A
#
# COMPACT_ATOMS: atom_id res chain seq x y z
N LYS A 1 23.62 -18.44 -1.33
CA LYS A 1 24.71 -17.91 -0.46
C LYS A 1 25.05 -16.48 -0.85
N GLU A 2 25.09 -16.18 -2.15
CA GLU A 2 25.29 -14.83 -2.73
C GLU A 2 24.19 -13.80 -2.37
N MET A 3 22.92 -14.22 -2.23
CA MET A 3 21.82 -13.29 -1.90
C MET A 3 21.89 -12.69 -0.47
N LYS A 4 22.62 -13.33 0.46
CA LYS A 4 22.81 -12.80 1.82
C LYS A 4 23.94 -11.75 1.87
N GLU A 5 24.90 -11.82 0.93
CA GLU A 5 26.01 -10.87 0.86
C GLU A 5 25.61 -9.54 0.23
N GLU A 6 24.67 -9.53 -0.72
CA GLU A 6 24.17 -8.27 -1.32
C GLU A 6 23.31 -7.44 -0.34
N LEU A 7 22.65 -8.08 0.62
CA LEU A 7 21.89 -7.40 1.69
C LEU A 7 22.80 -6.77 2.74
N SER A 8 24.04 -7.28 2.90
CA SER A 8 24.99 -6.83 3.92
C SER A 8 25.73 -5.55 3.52
N ASN A 9 25.94 -5.30 2.21
CA ASN A 9 26.85 -4.26 1.73
C ASN A 9 26.22 -2.87 1.49
N ASN A 10 24.94 -2.65 1.80
CA ASN A 10 24.29 -1.34 1.70
C ASN A 10 24.06 -0.67 3.05
N HIS A 11 25.12 -0.59 3.87
CA HIS A 11 25.11 0.17 5.13
C HIS A 11 25.23 1.69 4.96
N SER A 12 25.13 2.22 3.73
CA SER A 12 24.97 3.66 3.48
C SER A 12 24.39 3.92 2.09
N GLY A 13 23.15 4.42 1.98
CA GLY A 13 22.68 5.02 0.72
C GLY A 13 21.19 4.84 0.45
N LYS A 14 20.45 5.95 0.52
CA LYS A 14 19.04 6.14 0.11
C LYS A 14 18.49 5.04 -0.82
N LEU A 15 17.47 4.32 -0.35
CA LEU A 15 16.63 3.51 -1.25
C LEU A 15 15.93 4.44 -2.24
N THR A 16 16.26 4.28 -3.53
CA THR A 16 15.64 5.03 -4.62
C THR A 16 14.29 4.43 -5.00
N LYS A 17 13.44 5.24 -5.63
CA LYS A 17 12.10 4.83 -6.11
C LYS A 17 12.19 3.57 -6.98
N GLU A 18 13.24 3.47 -7.79
CA GLU A 18 13.56 2.37 -8.69
C GLU A 18 13.91 1.07 -7.96
N ASN A 19 14.57 1.15 -6.79
CA ASN A 19 14.88 -0.03 -5.98
C ASN A 19 13.60 -0.57 -5.31
N ILE A 20 12.71 0.34 -4.90
CA ILE A 20 11.41 0.00 -4.32
C ILE A 20 10.52 -0.65 -5.38
N TYR A 21 10.45 -0.09 -6.59
CA TYR A 21 9.70 -0.72 -7.70
C TYR A 21 10.27 -2.08 -8.13
N ARG A 22 11.60 -2.28 -8.07
CA ARG A 22 12.21 -3.58 -8.31
C ARG A 22 11.83 -4.61 -7.25
N MET A 23 11.84 -4.25 -5.97
CA MET A 23 11.38 -5.14 -4.90
C MET A 23 9.88 -5.46 -5.02
N LEU A 24 9.08 -4.49 -5.45
CA LEU A 24 7.65 -4.65 -5.73
C LEU A 24 7.33 -5.58 -6.93
N ASN A 25 8.29 -5.81 -7.83
CA ASN A 25 8.15 -6.68 -8.99
C ASN A 25 8.69 -8.11 -8.74
N HIS A 26 9.47 -8.32 -7.68
CA HIS A 26 9.96 -9.64 -7.25
C HIS A 26 9.06 -10.26 -6.18
N ILE A 27 7.75 -10.34 -6.48
CA ILE A 27 6.80 -11.16 -5.72
C ILE A 27 6.98 -12.61 -6.19
N THR A 28 8.04 -13.26 -5.72
CA THR A 28 8.18 -14.72 -5.84
C THR A 28 8.61 -15.28 -4.48
N ASP A 29 7.58 -15.74 -3.78
CA ASP A 29 7.49 -16.90 -2.88
C ASP A 29 7.96 -16.91 -1.42
N ASP A 30 8.80 -16.01 -0.89
CA ASP A 30 9.36 -16.29 0.47
C ASP A 30 9.44 -15.11 1.47
N ILE A 31 8.64 -14.05 1.32
CA ILE A 31 8.61 -12.96 2.32
C ILE A 31 7.30 -12.97 3.10
N ASP A 32 7.42 -13.16 4.41
CA ASP A 32 6.33 -13.10 5.38
C ASP A 32 5.56 -11.76 5.28
N ASN A 33 4.24 -11.84 5.13
CA ASN A 33 3.36 -10.71 4.79
C ASN A 33 3.44 -9.58 5.83
N ASP A 34 3.71 -9.90 7.09
CA ASP A 34 3.84 -8.94 8.17
C ASP A 34 5.19 -8.21 8.15
N THR A 35 6.27 -8.92 7.84
CA THR A 35 7.61 -8.32 7.67
C THR A 35 7.63 -7.39 6.45
N TYR A 36 6.98 -7.79 5.36
CA TYR A 36 6.78 -6.93 4.19
C TYR A 36 5.96 -5.68 4.53
N TRP A 37 4.89 -5.83 5.33
CA TRP A 37 4.07 -4.70 5.77
C TRP A 37 4.84 -3.70 6.63
N ASP A 38 5.69 -4.17 7.54
CA ASP A 38 6.53 -3.31 8.38
C ASP A 38 7.59 -2.56 7.57
N MET A 39 8.25 -3.22 6.62
CA MET A 39 9.20 -2.58 5.71
C MET A 39 8.50 -1.60 4.76
N TYR A 40 7.29 -1.92 4.33
CA TYR A 40 6.45 -1.06 3.52
C TYR A 40 6.02 0.19 4.31
N GLN A 41 5.54 0.05 5.54
CA GLN A 41 5.07 1.15 6.38
C GLN A 41 6.19 2.16 6.65
N LYS A 42 7.41 1.68 6.93
CA LYS A 42 8.61 2.52 7.09
C LYS A 42 8.99 3.30 5.82
N ASN A 43 8.74 2.74 4.64
CA ASN A 43 9.12 3.34 3.35
C ASN A 43 8.00 4.19 2.71
N PHE A 44 6.74 3.85 2.97
CA PHE A 44 5.59 4.62 2.53
C PHE A 44 5.56 6.00 3.22
N ASP A 45 5.95 6.06 4.50
CA ASP A 45 6.13 7.33 5.21
C ASP A 45 7.24 8.21 4.59
N LEU A 46 8.19 7.67 3.83
CA LEU A 46 9.24 8.43 3.14
C LEU A 46 8.79 8.97 1.77
N ILE A 47 7.98 8.21 1.03
CA ILE A 47 7.52 8.58 -0.33
C ILE A 47 6.20 9.38 -0.29
N HIS A 48 5.37 9.11 0.71
CA HIS A 48 4.02 9.65 0.87
C HIS A 48 3.85 10.27 2.25
N LYS A 49 4.88 11.02 2.70
CA LYS A 49 4.75 11.90 3.87
C LYS A 49 3.45 12.67 3.70
N ASN A 50 2.56 12.52 4.69
CA ASN A 50 1.26 13.19 4.82
C ASN A 50 0.06 12.47 4.21
N PHE A 51 0.21 11.43 3.38
CA PHE A 51 -0.95 10.73 2.80
C PHE A 51 -1.84 10.13 3.89
N PHE A 52 -1.29 9.32 4.79
CA PHE A 52 -2.06 8.74 5.89
C PHE A 52 -2.58 9.79 6.85
N ARG A 53 -1.80 10.85 7.09
CA ARG A 53 -2.23 11.97 7.92
C ARG A 53 -3.43 12.68 7.32
N ASN A 54 -3.43 12.92 6.01
CA ASN A 54 -4.52 13.58 5.30
C ASN A 54 -5.74 12.67 5.18
N LEU A 55 -5.55 11.37 4.98
CA LEU A 55 -6.65 10.40 5.07
C LEU A 55 -7.33 10.46 6.44
N ARG A 56 -6.54 10.49 7.52
CA ARG A 56 -7.08 10.64 8.89
C ARG A 56 -7.72 12.01 9.13
N LYS A 57 -7.30 13.07 8.44
CA LYS A 57 -7.98 14.37 8.46
C LYS A 57 -9.32 14.33 7.73
N ILE A 58 -9.42 13.58 6.63
CA ILE A 58 -10.68 13.38 5.89
C ILE A 58 -11.65 12.54 6.72
N ASN A 59 -11.18 11.41 7.25
CA ASN A 59 -11.97 10.57 8.15
C ASN A 59 -11.07 9.95 9.24
N PRO A 60 -11.20 10.38 10.51
CA PRO A 60 -10.40 9.85 11.61
C PRO A 60 -10.78 8.41 12.02
N GLU A 61 -11.92 7.89 11.58
CA GLU A 61 -12.40 6.52 11.85
C GLU A 61 -11.83 5.46 10.88
N LEU A 62 -10.91 5.86 10.00
CA LEU A 62 -10.19 4.92 9.15
C LEU A 62 -9.29 4.02 10.00
N THR A 63 -9.56 2.72 9.94
CA THR A 63 -8.77 1.69 10.64
C THR A 63 -7.41 1.49 9.97
N ALA A 64 -6.50 0.79 10.65
CA ALA A 64 -5.22 0.40 10.05
C ALA A 64 -5.43 -0.41 8.75
N THR A 65 -6.42 -1.29 8.72
CA THR A 65 -6.80 -2.06 7.53
C THR A 65 -7.31 -1.15 6.40
N ASP A 66 -8.12 -0.13 6.72
CA ASP A 66 -8.58 0.84 5.73
C ASP A 66 -7.41 1.60 5.10
N LEU A 67 -6.47 2.07 5.92
CA LEU A 67 -5.27 2.77 5.46
C LEU A 67 -4.39 1.87 4.57
N LYS A 68 -4.23 0.58 4.93
CA LYS A 68 -3.53 -0.42 4.10
C LYS A 68 -4.19 -0.58 2.73
N PHE A 69 -5.52 -0.69 2.69
CA PHE A 69 -6.26 -0.74 1.43
C PHE A 69 -6.08 0.52 0.58
N CYS A 70 -6.18 1.72 1.18
CA CYS A 70 -5.96 2.97 0.47
C CYS A 70 -4.56 3.06 -0.14
N ALA A 71 -3.54 2.57 0.57
CA ALA A 71 -2.17 2.54 0.08
C ALA A 71 -2.03 1.60 -1.14
N LEU A 72 -2.57 0.37 -1.06
CA LEU A 72 -2.56 -0.58 -2.17
C LEU A 72 -3.31 -0.07 -3.40
N LEU A 73 -4.46 0.57 -3.20
CA LEU A 73 -5.24 1.19 -4.27
C LEU A 73 -4.51 2.36 -4.94
N ARG A 74 -3.83 3.21 -4.14
CA ARG A 74 -3.03 4.33 -4.67
C ARG A 74 -1.85 3.85 -5.52
N LEU A 75 -1.31 2.67 -5.22
CA LEU A 75 -0.27 2.00 -6.02
C LEU A 75 -0.80 1.31 -7.27
N ASN A 76 -2.08 1.51 -7.61
CA ASN A 76 -2.75 0.93 -8.77
C ASN A 76 -2.69 -0.61 -8.80
N ARG A 77 -2.68 -1.25 -7.62
CA ARG A 77 -2.73 -2.72 -7.52
C ARG A 77 -4.09 -3.25 -7.96
N SER A 78 -4.07 -4.38 -8.66
CA SER A 78 -5.28 -5.05 -9.12
C SER A 78 -6.08 -5.64 -7.96
N THR A 79 -7.38 -5.86 -8.15
CA THR A 79 -8.24 -6.53 -7.16
C THR A 79 -7.68 -7.89 -6.73
N LYS A 80 -7.01 -8.61 -7.65
CA LYS A 80 -6.38 -9.92 -7.36
C LYS A 80 -5.16 -9.80 -6.47
N GLU A 81 -4.26 -8.85 -6.74
CA GLU A 81 -3.10 -8.59 -5.89
C GLU A 81 -3.55 -8.12 -4.50
N ILE A 82 -4.53 -7.21 -4.43
CA ILE A 82 -5.06 -6.74 -3.14
C ILE A 82 -5.65 -7.91 -2.34
N ALA A 83 -6.40 -8.80 -2.98
CA ALA A 83 -6.95 -10.01 -2.36
C ALA A 83 -5.83 -10.87 -1.75
N LEU A 84 -4.77 -11.14 -2.51
CA LEU A 84 -3.60 -11.88 -2.03
C LEU A 84 -2.94 -11.21 -0.83
N PHE A 85 -2.63 -9.91 -0.93
CA PHE A 85 -1.96 -9.15 0.13
C PHE A 85 -2.78 -8.96 1.41
N THR A 86 -4.10 -9.10 1.33
CA THR A 86 -5.01 -8.86 2.46
C THR A 86 -5.68 -10.14 2.98
N GLY A 87 -5.43 -11.29 2.34
CA GLY A 87 -6.12 -12.55 2.63
C GLY A 87 -7.62 -12.52 2.35
N LEU A 88 -8.12 -11.50 1.64
CA LEU A 88 -9.55 -11.40 1.29
C LEU A 88 -9.84 -12.12 -0.02
N THR A 89 -11.09 -12.51 -0.21
CA THR A 89 -11.58 -12.87 -1.55
C THR A 89 -11.70 -11.61 -2.41
N THR A 90 -11.73 -11.77 -3.73
CA THR A 90 -12.00 -10.66 -4.67
C THR A 90 -13.31 -9.94 -4.34
N ARG A 91 -14.36 -10.69 -3.96
CA ARG A 91 -15.63 -10.12 -3.46
C ARG A 91 -15.45 -9.33 -2.17
N GLY A 92 -14.59 -9.81 -1.26
CA GLY A 92 -14.20 -9.11 -0.05
C GLY A 92 -13.51 -7.78 -0.33
N VAL A 93 -12.63 -7.74 -1.34
CA VAL A 93 -11.97 -6.52 -1.82
C VAL A 93 -13.00 -5.54 -2.37
N GLU A 94 -13.95 -5.97 -3.20
CA GLU A 94 -15.01 -5.08 -3.70
C GLU A 94 -15.89 -4.52 -2.56
N GLY A 95 -16.21 -5.36 -1.57
CA GLY A 95 -16.88 -4.91 -0.34
C GLY A 95 -16.08 -3.86 0.44
N ALA A 96 -14.76 -4.05 0.55
CA ALA A 96 -13.87 -3.08 1.18
C ALA A 96 -13.82 -1.75 0.39
N ARG A 97 -13.75 -1.80 -0.95
CA ARG A 97 -13.82 -0.60 -1.81
C ARG A 97 -15.12 0.16 -1.61
N TYR A 98 -16.25 -0.54 -1.51
CA TYR A 98 -17.54 0.07 -1.24
C TYR A 98 -17.57 0.77 0.13
N ARG A 99 -17.07 0.11 1.18
CA ARG A 99 -16.99 0.70 2.53
C ARG A 99 -16.08 1.92 2.56
N LEU A 100 -14.89 1.83 1.96
CA LEU A 100 -13.96 2.95 1.85
C LEU A 100 -14.56 4.14 1.11
N ARG A 101 -15.32 3.88 0.05
CA ARG A 101 -16.02 4.93 -0.70
C ARG A 101 -16.97 5.72 0.19
N LYS A 102 -17.72 5.04 1.07
CA LYS A 102 -18.60 5.70 2.04
C LYS A 102 -17.81 6.45 3.12
N LYS A 103 -16.77 5.83 3.68
CA LYS A 103 -15.95 6.46 4.72
C LYS A 103 -15.24 7.72 4.23
N LEU A 104 -14.79 7.73 2.97
CA LEU A 104 -14.08 8.86 2.35
C LEU A 104 -15.01 9.83 1.62
N ASP A 105 -16.32 9.63 1.73
CA ASP A 105 -17.37 10.41 1.06
C ASP A 105 -17.10 10.65 -0.44
N ILE A 106 -16.71 9.58 -1.15
CA ILE A 106 -16.34 9.68 -2.57
C ILE A 106 -17.63 9.62 -3.43
N PRO A 107 -17.97 10.71 -4.17
CA PRO A 107 -19.17 10.79 -4.99
C PRO A 107 -19.31 9.65 -5.98
N LYS A 108 -20.53 9.17 -6.24
CA LYS A 108 -20.80 8.16 -7.26
C LYS A 108 -20.23 8.59 -8.63
N GLY A 109 -19.59 7.68 -9.34
CA GLY A 109 -18.92 7.96 -10.63
C GLY A 109 -17.44 8.37 -10.52
N GLN A 110 -16.98 8.88 -9.38
CA GLN A 110 -15.56 9.18 -9.19
C GLN A 110 -14.73 7.90 -8.98
N SER A 111 -13.57 7.79 -9.62
CA SER A 111 -12.64 6.68 -9.37
C SER A 111 -12.02 6.82 -7.98
N ILE A 112 -12.10 5.76 -7.15
CA ILE A 112 -11.44 5.72 -5.85
C ILE A 112 -9.92 5.85 -5.98
N VAL A 113 -9.34 5.28 -7.03
CA VAL A 113 -7.89 5.38 -7.29
C VAL A 113 -7.52 6.82 -7.59
N GLN A 114 -8.29 7.49 -8.46
CA GLN A 114 -8.04 8.89 -8.79
C GLN A 114 -8.20 9.81 -7.59
N PHE A 115 -9.25 9.62 -6.78
CA PHE A 115 -9.43 10.34 -5.52
C PHE A 115 -8.21 10.18 -4.61
N LEU A 116 -7.77 8.93 -4.41
CA LEU A 116 -6.64 8.65 -3.54
C LEU A 116 -5.35 9.28 -4.07
N LEU A 117 -5.12 9.35 -5.38
CA LEU A 117 -3.94 10.01 -5.98
C LEU A 117 -3.90 11.53 -5.73
N MET A 118 -5.05 12.19 -5.58
CA MET A 118 -5.13 13.64 -5.32
C MET A 118 -4.73 14.04 -3.88
N ILE A 119 -4.61 13.07 -2.97
CA ILE A 119 -4.23 13.32 -1.57
C ILE A 119 -2.69 13.44 -1.46
N ASN A 120 -2.17 14.54 -0.92
CA ASN A 120 -0.70 14.79 -0.78
C ASN A 120 -0.18 14.67 0.65
#